data_AF-A0A0S2DMC5-F1
#
_entry.id   AF-A0A0S2DMC5-F1
#
_cell.length_a   1.000
_cell.length_b   1.000
_cell.length_c   1.000
_cell.angle_alpha   90.00
_cell.angle_beta   90.00
_cell.angle_gamma   90.00
#
_symmetry.space_group_name_H-M   'P 1'
#
loop_
_entity.id
_entity.type
_entity.pdbx_description
1 polymer ?
#
loop_
_entity_poly.entity_id
_entity_poly.type
_entity_poly.pdbx_seq_one_letter_code
_entity_poly.pdbx_strand_id
1 'polypeptide(L)'
;MPHSLKRKFFALTASLATLLGTSVQAQDLAPAWQPRSGDGWVDAWLGDINRYGGRYREPFVDEMVRYYGAPRELVGELLDRRRWTPGDVYYACAIAQVLGRPCRYVVDEWDRDHADGWGAVAQRLGIKPGSADFHKLKRGFVPTYDRWGRPILIDSELRRDFPNRPFRDVETPAPAKASDAKAKDAKAKDAKGGHAAKPGKGPAKPHGGKQAPAKGPAGKGTAGKGQD
;
A
#
# COMPACT_ATOMS: atom_id res chain seq x y z
N MET A 1 30.06 29.59 -85.86
CA MET A 1 29.02 30.02 -84.89
C MET A 1 28.57 28.78 -84.11
N PRO A 2 28.19 28.89 -82.83
CA PRO A 2 28.97 29.11 -81.60
C PRO A 2 29.35 27.79 -80.85
N HIS A 3 30.21 27.91 -79.84
CA HIS A 3 30.57 26.86 -78.88
C HIS A 3 29.43 26.52 -77.89
N SER A 4 29.36 25.25 -77.46
CA SER A 4 29.18 24.85 -76.05
C SER A 4 29.39 23.33 -75.90
N LEU A 5 30.47 22.84 -75.29
CA LEU A 5 30.77 22.72 -73.85
C LEU A 5 30.03 21.59 -73.10
N LYS A 6 30.86 20.72 -72.50
CA LYS A 6 30.67 19.94 -71.25
C LYS A 6 29.85 18.63 -71.41
N ARG A 7 30.14 17.52 -70.72
CA ARG A 7 31.13 17.17 -69.69
C ARG A 7 31.10 15.64 -69.52
N LYS A 8 32.29 15.04 -69.45
CA LYS A 8 32.79 14.09 -68.43
C LYS A 8 31.98 12.82 -68.06
N PHE A 9 32.65 11.69 -68.33
CA PHE A 9 32.88 10.52 -67.45
C PHE A 9 31.69 9.95 -66.67
N PHE A 10 31.20 8.80 -67.11
CA PHE A 10 30.57 7.81 -66.24
C PHE A 10 31.62 6.73 -65.92
N ALA A 11 32.13 6.76 -64.69
CA ALA A 11 32.94 5.70 -64.12
C ALA A 11 32.09 4.92 -63.10
N LEU A 12 32.11 3.60 -63.21
CA LEU A 12 31.60 2.65 -62.24
C LEU A 12 32.25 2.86 -60.87
N THR A 13 31.44 2.90 -59.81
CA THR A 13 31.88 2.48 -58.46
C THR A 13 30.73 1.78 -57.75
N ALA A 14 30.97 0.53 -57.36
CA ALA A 14 30.11 -0.28 -56.51
C ALA A 14 30.00 0.31 -55.10
N SER A 15 28.80 0.31 -54.53
CA SER A 15 28.58 0.67 -53.12
C SER A 15 27.79 -0.43 -52.41
N LEU A 16 28.55 -1.20 -51.65
CA LEU A 16 28.12 -2.08 -50.56
C LEU A 16 27.60 -1.19 -49.41
N ALA A 17 26.32 -1.28 -49.06
CA ALA A 17 25.74 -0.57 -47.92
C ALA A 17 25.02 -1.54 -46.97
N THR A 18 25.81 -2.00 -46.01
CA THR A 18 25.49 -2.42 -44.63
C THR A 18 24.03 -2.40 -44.16
N LEU A 19 23.59 -3.56 -43.68
CA LEU A 19 22.43 -3.76 -42.80
C LEU A 19 22.49 -2.82 -41.58
N LEU A 20 21.47 -1.99 -41.39
CA LEU A 20 21.16 -1.38 -40.11
C LEU A 20 20.03 -2.17 -39.45
N GLY A 21 20.40 -3.18 -38.68
CA GLY A 21 19.51 -3.75 -37.68
C GLY A 21 19.28 -2.71 -36.60
N THR A 22 18.07 -2.15 -36.53
CA THR A 22 17.64 -1.36 -35.37
C THR A 22 17.40 -2.34 -34.21
N SER A 23 18.43 -2.62 -33.43
CA SER A 23 18.21 -3.16 -32.09
C SER A 23 17.50 -2.07 -31.29
N VAL A 24 16.19 -2.18 -31.12
CA VAL A 24 15.45 -1.46 -30.08
C VAL A 24 16.13 -1.84 -28.77
N GLN A 25 16.96 -0.96 -28.25
CA GLN A 25 17.35 -1.05 -26.86
C GLN A 25 16.07 -0.81 -26.06
N ALA A 26 15.54 -1.87 -25.46
CA ALA A 26 14.62 -1.75 -24.35
C ALA A 26 15.40 -0.97 -23.29
N GLN A 27 15.22 0.34 -23.26
CA GLN A 27 15.71 1.16 -22.18
C GLN A 27 15.04 0.58 -20.95
N ASP A 28 15.84 0.05 -20.03
CA ASP A 28 15.42 -0.40 -18.72
C ASP A 28 14.95 0.85 -17.95
N LEU A 29 13.79 1.35 -18.35
CA LEU A 29 13.07 2.40 -17.67
C LEU A 29 12.79 1.82 -16.30
N ALA A 30 13.42 2.42 -15.28
CA ALA A 30 13.10 2.13 -13.89
C ALA A 30 11.56 2.03 -13.78
N PRO A 31 11.04 0.94 -13.19
CA PRO A 31 9.62 0.65 -13.24
C PRO A 31 8.85 1.90 -12.83
N ALA A 32 7.93 2.33 -13.69
CA ALA A 32 7.10 3.50 -13.43
C ALA A 32 6.55 3.39 -12.01
N TRP A 33 6.65 4.47 -11.23
CA TRP A 33 6.18 4.47 -9.85
C TRP A 33 4.74 3.95 -9.79
N GLN A 34 4.52 2.94 -8.97
CA GLN A 34 3.24 2.25 -8.81
C GLN A 34 2.96 2.09 -7.32
N PRO A 35 1.96 2.81 -6.79
CA PRO A 35 1.67 2.78 -5.36
C PRO A 35 1.20 1.39 -4.90
N ARG A 36 0.47 0.67 -5.76
CA ARG A 36 -0.13 -0.64 -5.45
C ARG A 36 -0.90 -0.60 -4.13
N SER A 37 -1.78 0.40 -3.97
CA SER A 37 -2.60 0.56 -2.76
C SER A 37 -3.65 -0.55 -2.60
N GLY A 38 -3.90 -1.32 -3.67
CA GLY A 38 -4.96 -2.32 -3.72
C GLY A 38 -6.32 -1.75 -4.14
N ASP A 39 -6.38 -0.48 -4.54
CA ASP A 39 -7.57 0.19 -5.08
C ASP A 39 -7.18 1.10 -6.25
N GLY A 40 -7.83 0.91 -7.40
CA GLY A 40 -7.48 1.62 -8.64
C GLY A 40 -7.81 3.12 -8.60
N TRP A 41 -8.85 3.49 -7.83
CA TRP A 41 -9.21 4.88 -7.63
C TRP A 41 -8.16 5.59 -6.75
N VAL A 42 -7.72 4.93 -5.67
CA VAL A 42 -6.63 5.44 -4.81
C VAL A 42 -5.34 5.58 -5.62
N ASP A 43 -4.95 4.56 -6.38
CA ASP A 43 -3.72 4.58 -7.19
C ASP A 43 -3.74 5.74 -8.21
N ALA A 44 -4.89 5.98 -8.87
CA ALA A 44 -5.06 7.08 -9.80
C ALA A 44 -4.87 8.46 -9.13
N TRP A 45 -5.48 8.66 -7.95
CA TRP A 45 -5.40 9.94 -7.24
C TRP A 45 -4.07 10.16 -6.53
N LEU A 46 -3.39 9.12 -6.08
CA LEU A 46 -2.00 9.25 -5.62
C LEU A 46 -1.06 9.67 -6.76
N GLY A 47 -1.29 9.15 -7.97
CA GLY A 47 -0.59 9.62 -9.18
C GLY A 47 -0.88 11.09 -9.50
N ASP A 48 -2.08 11.58 -9.22
CA ASP A 48 -2.40 13.01 -9.38
C ASP A 48 -1.79 13.89 -8.28
N ILE A 49 -1.75 13.41 -7.04
CA ILE A 49 -1.03 14.06 -5.93
C ILE A 49 0.46 14.17 -6.26
N ASN A 50 1.07 13.17 -6.89
CA ASN A 50 2.46 13.27 -7.37
C ASN A 50 2.68 14.43 -8.32
N ARG A 51 1.76 14.62 -9.28
CA ARG A 51 1.83 15.76 -10.21
C ARG A 51 1.63 17.09 -9.49
N TYR A 52 0.66 17.16 -8.57
CA TYR A 52 0.38 18.36 -7.80
C TYR A 52 1.58 18.74 -6.92
N GLY A 53 2.03 17.85 -6.03
CA GLY A 53 3.12 18.13 -5.10
C GLY A 53 4.47 18.32 -5.79
N GLY A 54 4.68 17.71 -6.96
CA GLY A 54 5.86 17.99 -7.78
C GLY A 54 5.88 19.39 -8.37
N ARG A 55 4.71 19.97 -8.70
CA ARG A 55 4.58 21.33 -9.24
C ARG A 55 4.41 22.41 -8.17
N TYR A 56 3.69 22.09 -7.10
CA TYR A 56 3.28 23.00 -6.03
C TYR A 56 3.78 22.46 -4.68
N ARG A 57 5.10 22.38 -4.55
CA ARG A 57 5.76 21.77 -3.40
C ARG A 57 5.35 22.42 -2.08
N GLU A 58 5.52 23.73 -1.93
CA GLU A 58 5.22 24.40 -0.65
C GLU A 58 3.74 24.27 -0.26
N PRO A 59 2.76 24.48 -1.16
CA PRO A 59 1.36 24.17 -0.86
C PRO A 59 1.11 22.72 -0.43
N PHE A 60 1.80 21.75 -1.05
CA PHE A 60 1.71 20.35 -0.63
C PHE A 60 2.29 20.14 0.77
N VAL A 61 3.44 20.72 1.09
CA VAL A 61 4.04 20.63 2.44
C VAL A 61 3.12 21.26 3.48
N ASP A 62 2.55 22.43 3.20
CA ASP A 62 1.60 23.12 4.07
C ASP A 62 0.36 22.26 4.35
N GLU A 63 -0.16 21.59 3.32
CA GLU A 63 -1.27 20.64 3.44
C GLU A 63 -0.92 19.50 4.41
N MET A 64 0.25 18.87 4.24
CA MET A 64 0.70 17.78 5.10
C MET A 64 0.91 18.22 6.56
N VAL A 65 1.45 19.42 6.77
CA VAL A 65 1.69 19.95 8.11
C VAL A 65 0.37 20.31 8.81
N ARG A 66 -0.50 21.05 8.12
CA ARG A 66 -1.69 21.65 8.73
C ARG A 66 -2.81 20.65 8.94
N TYR A 67 -3.01 19.73 7.99
CA TYR A 67 -4.18 18.84 7.99
C TYR A 67 -3.84 17.40 8.35
N TYR A 68 -2.61 16.95 8.10
CA TYR A 68 -2.16 15.59 8.40
C TYR A 68 -1.23 15.52 9.61
N GLY A 69 -0.90 16.66 10.24
CA GLY A 69 -0.07 16.73 11.45
C GLY A 69 1.37 16.25 11.25
N ALA A 70 1.85 16.21 10.01
CA ALA A 70 3.22 15.79 9.71
C ALA A 70 4.20 16.91 10.03
N PRO A 71 5.29 16.67 10.78
CA PRO A 71 6.32 17.69 10.99
C PRO A 71 6.91 18.16 9.64
N ARG A 72 7.06 19.48 9.44
CA ARG A 72 7.60 20.03 8.18
C ARG A 72 8.94 19.41 7.81
N GLU A 73 9.83 19.25 8.80
CA GLU A 73 11.14 18.63 8.62
C GLU A 73 11.03 17.18 8.11
N LEU A 74 10.08 16.41 8.63
CA LEU A 74 9.84 15.03 8.16
C LEU A 74 9.39 15.02 6.70
N VAL A 75 8.44 15.89 6.34
CA VAL A 75 7.94 16.00 4.95
C VAL A 75 9.07 16.40 4.00
N GLY A 76 9.88 17.40 4.38
CA GLY A 76 11.05 17.82 3.61
C GLY A 76 12.09 16.72 3.44
N GLU A 77 12.43 16.01 4.52
CA GLU A 77 13.35 14.87 4.49
C GLU A 77 12.87 13.78 3.52
N LEU A 78 11.58 13.41 3.59
CA LEU A 78 10.99 12.37 2.74
C LEU A 78 11.08 12.74 1.26
N LEU A 79 10.71 13.98 0.91
CA LEU A 79 10.72 14.44 -0.47
C LEU A 79 12.14 14.62 -1.02
N ASP A 80 13.06 15.18 -0.23
CA ASP A 80 14.34 15.67 -0.75
C ASP A 80 15.46 14.64 -0.63
N ARG A 81 15.59 14.03 0.56
CA ARG A 81 16.66 13.08 0.84
C ARG A 81 16.25 11.66 0.51
N ARG A 82 15.05 11.26 0.93
CA ARG A 82 14.55 9.90 0.72
C ARG A 82 13.88 9.72 -0.65
N ARG A 83 13.68 10.81 -1.39
CA ARG A 83 13.15 10.81 -2.77
C ARG A 83 11.77 10.16 -2.88
N TRP A 84 10.98 10.21 -1.82
CA TRP A 84 9.59 9.79 -1.85
C TRP A 84 8.80 10.67 -2.81
N THR A 85 7.81 10.08 -3.47
CA THR A 85 6.87 10.88 -4.23
C THR A 85 5.89 11.59 -3.28
N PRO A 86 5.30 12.74 -3.66
CA PRO A 86 4.28 13.39 -2.84
C PRO A 86 3.10 12.48 -2.46
N GLY A 87 2.73 11.55 -3.34
CA GLY A 87 1.71 10.54 -3.13
C GLY A 87 2.11 9.53 -2.05
N ASP A 88 3.38 9.09 -2.02
CA ASP A 88 3.89 8.24 -0.93
C ASP A 88 3.80 8.96 0.42
N VAL A 89 4.24 10.22 0.46
CA VAL A 89 4.19 11.05 1.68
C VAL A 89 2.74 11.26 2.13
N TYR A 90 1.86 11.61 1.19
CA TYR A 90 0.44 11.77 1.45
C TYR A 90 -0.16 10.50 2.05
N TYR A 91 0.07 9.35 1.40
CA TYR A 91 -0.60 8.12 1.78
C TYR A 91 -0.12 7.59 3.13
N ALA A 92 1.19 7.72 3.43
CA ALA A 92 1.71 7.39 4.75
C ALA A 92 1.04 8.21 5.86
N CYS A 93 0.97 9.54 5.70
CA CYS A 93 0.37 10.39 6.72
C CYS A 93 -1.16 10.24 6.78
N ALA A 94 -1.82 9.94 5.66
CA ALA A 94 -3.26 9.67 5.63
C ALA A 94 -3.61 8.36 6.36
N ILE A 95 -2.83 7.29 6.16
CA ILE A 95 -2.94 6.05 6.96
C ILE A 95 -2.72 6.36 8.43
N ALA A 96 -1.68 7.12 8.77
CA ALA A 96 -1.35 7.46 10.15
C ALA A 96 -2.51 8.21 10.83
N GLN A 97 -3.11 9.18 10.14
CA GLN A 97 -4.26 9.93 10.62
C GLN A 97 -5.47 9.02 10.89
N VAL A 98 -5.78 8.08 9.98
CA VAL A 98 -6.87 7.12 10.18
C VAL A 98 -6.63 6.25 11.41
N LEU A 99 -5.38 5.87 11.67
CA LEU A 99 -4.97 5.07 12.82
C LEU A 99 -4.80 5.88 14.12
N GLY A 100 -4.90 7.21 14.08
CA GLY A 100 -4.59 8.07 15.23
C GLY A 100 -3.12 8.02 15.66
N ARG A 101 -2.21 7.83 14.70
CA ARG A 101 -0.76 7.73 14.92
C ARG A 101 -0.02 8.89 14.23
N PRO A 102 1.19 9.24 14.69
CA PRO A 102 2.03 10.22 13.99
C PRO A 102 2.42 9.73 12.59
N CYS A 103 2.55 10.62 11.59
CA CYS A 103 2.95 10.23 10.23
C CYS A 103 4.24 9.39 10.19
N ARG A 104 5.22 9.75 11.04
CA ARG A 104 6.48 8.99 11.17
C ARG A 104 6.27 7.50 11.45
N TYR A 105 5.25 7.12 12.21
CA TYR A 105 4.97 5.72 12.50
C TYR A 105 4.79 4.91 11.21
N VAL A 106 4.01 5.40 10.25
CA VAL A 106 3.76 4.68 8.99
C VAL A 106 4.97 4.73 8.07
N VAL A 107 5.78 5.80 8.13
CA VAL A 107 7.07 5.87 7.44
C VAL A 107 8.01 4.76 7.94
N ASP A 108 8.08 4.57 9.26
CA ASP A 108 8.91 3.51 9.85
C ASP A 108 8.38 2.10 9.47
N GLU A 109 7.06 1.92 9.35
CA GLU A 109 6.45 0.66 8.89
C GLU A 109 6.67 0.38 7.40
N TRP A 110 6.70 1.42 6.57
CA TRP A 110 7.10 1.34 5.18
C TRP A 110 8.55 0.85 5.09
N ASP A 111 9.47 1.52 5.79
CA ASP A 111 10.91 1.23 5.74
C ASP A 111 11.29 -0.18 6.20
N ARG A 112 10.47 -0.80 7.04
CA ARG A 112 10.66 -2.20 7.47
C ARG A 112 10.44 -3.19 6.33
N ASP A 113 9.38 -3.00 5.56
CA ASP A 113 9.04 -3.85 4.41
C ASP A 113 7.91 -3.23 3.58
N HIS A 114 8.21 -2.87 2.34
CA HIS A 114 7.24 -2.33 1.39
C HIS A 114 7.32 -3.02 0.02
N ALA A 115 7.86 -4.24 -0.05
CA ALA A 115 8.09 -4.93 -1.30
C ALA A 115 6.79 -5.16 -2.10
N ASP A 116 5.67 -5.32 -1.40
CA ASP A 116 4.34 -5.52 -1.98
C ASP A 116 3.52 -4.22 -2.17
N GLY A 117 4.08 -3.07 -1.76
CA GLY A 117 3.48 -1.75 -1.95
C GLY A 117 2.49 -1.34 -0.84
N TRP A 118 1.79 -0.24 -1.10
CA TRP A 118 0.99 0.44 -0.08
C TRP A 118 -0.18 -0.38 0.45
N GLY A 119 -0.78 -1.24 -0.39
CA GLY A 119 -1.89 -2.10 0.02
C GLY A 119 -1.48 -3.11 1.08
N ALA A 120 -0.29 -3.72 0.94
CA ALA A 120 0.25 -4.63 1.93
C ALA A 120 0.60 -3.92 3.25
N VAL A 121 1.21 -2.73 3.16
CA VAL A 121 1.51 -1.89 4.34
C VAL A 121 0.22 -1.53 5.08
N ALA A 122 -0.80 -1.04 4.37
CA ALA A 122 -2.10 -0.70 4.96
C ALA A 122 -2.78 -1.92 5.62
N GLN A 123 -2.75 -3.08 4.95
CA GLN A 123 -3.34 -4.32 5.49
C GLN A 123 -2.64 -4.81 6.76
N ARG A 124 -1.30 -4.77 6.82
CA ARG A 124 -0.53 -5.11 8.04
C ARG A 124 -0.87 -4.20 9.21
N LEU A 125 -1.24 -2.95 8.92
CA LEU A 125 -1.69 -1.97 9.91
C LEU A 125 -3.19 -2.05 10.22
N GLY A 126 -3.91 -3.03 9.67
CA GLY A 126 -5.32 -3.29 9.94
C GLY A 126 -6.30 -2.61 8.98
N ILE A 127 -5.82 -1.80 8.03
CA ILE A 127 -6.65 -1.14 7.02
C ILE A 127 -6.81 -2.08 5.81
N LYS A 128 -7.90 -2.85 5.82
CA LYS A 128 -8.26 -3.76 4.71
C LYS A 128 -9.15 -3.05 3.68
N PRO A 129 -9.06 -3.39 2.38
CA PRO A 129 -10.03 -2.94 1.39
C PRO A 129 -11.47 -3.19 1.84
N GLY A 130 -12.35 -2.22 1.64
CA GLY A 130 -13.76 -2.26 2.06
C GLY A 130 -14.01 -2.09 3.57
N SER A 131 -12.98 -1.94 4.40
CA SER A 131 -13.17 -1.64 5.83
C SER A 131 -13.63 -0.19 6.05
N ALA A 132 -14.22 0.08 7.22
CA ALA A 132 -14.58 1.44 7.60
C ALA A 132 -13.37 2.39 7.63
N ASP A 133 -12.19 1.89 7.99
CA ASP A 133 -10.96 2.69 8.01
C ASP A 133 -10.43 2.95 6.60
N PHE A 134 -10.57 1.98 5.69
CA PHE A 134 -10.25 2.21 4.28
C PHE A 134 -11.21 3.22 3.63
N HIS A 135 -12.50 3.15 3.98
CA HIS A 135 -13.48 4.16 3.57
C HIS A 135 -13.12 5.56 4.10
N LYS A 136 -12.69 5.68 5.36
CA LYS A 136 -12.18 6.95 5.92
C LYS A 136 -10.96 7.46 5.15
N LEU A 137 -10.06 6.56 4.74
CA LEU A 137 -8.87 6.90 3.96
C LEU A 137 -9.26 7.51 2.60
N LYS A 138 -10.16 6.86 1.86
CA LYS A 138 -10.69 7.38 0.57
C LYS A 138 -11.40 8.72 0.75
N ARG A 139 -12.23 8.84 1.78
CA ARG A 139 -12.94 10.08 2.12
C ARG A 139 -12.00 11.25 2.38
N GLY A 140 -10.78 11.00 2.88
CA GLY A 140 -9.76 12.02 3.16
C GLY A 140 -9.21 12.75 1.93
N PHE A 141 -9.29 12.14 0.74
CA PHE A 141 -8.85 12.79 -0.50
C PHE A 141 -9.73 13.99 -0.85
N VAL A 142 -11.05 13.87 -0.70
CA VAL A 142 -12.01 14.90 -1.14
C VAL A 142 -11.74 16.29 -0.52
N PRO A 143 -11.66 16.47 0.81
CA PRO A 143 -11.41 17.77 1.38
C PRO A 143 -10.00 18.31 1.08
N THR A 144 -9.03 17.44 0.77
CA THR A 144 -7.69 17.85 0.31
C THR A 144 -7.78 18.53 -1.06
N TYR A 145 -8.51 17.91 -1.99
CA TYR A 145 -8.73 18.46 -3.33
C TYR A 145 -9.55 19.76 -3.30
N ASP A 146 -10.52 19.85 -2.38
CA ASP A 146 -11.28 21.08 -2.17
C ASP A 146 -10.38 22.25 -1.74
N ARG A 147 -9.44 22.02 -0.82
CA ARG A 147 -8.46 23.05 -0.40
C ARG A 147 -7.50 23.46 -1.50
N TRP A 148 -7.13 22.54 -2.36
CA TRP A 148 -6.31 22.83 -3.54
C TRP A 148 -7.10 23.50 -4.66
N GLY A 149 -8.43 23.60 -4.55
CA GLY A 149 -9.30 24.12 -5.60
C GLY A 149 -9.29 23.25 -6.86
N ARG A 150 -9.11 21.93 -6.70
CA ARG A 150 -8.95 21.00 -7.83
C ARG A 150 -10.11 20.01 -7.90
N PRO A 151 -10.55 19.62 -9.11
CA PRO A 151 -11.61 18.65 -9.25
C PRO A 151 -11.14 17.26 -8.83
N ILE A 152 -12.03 16.54 -8.13
CA ILE A 152 -11.91 15.11 -7.85
C ILE A 152 -13.21 14.42 -8.28
N LEU A 153 -13.06 13.34 -9.06
CA LEU A 153 -14.15 12.40 -9.31
C LEU A 153 -14.14 11.38 -8.19
N ILE A 154 -15.22 11.30 -7.42
CA ILE A 154 -15.35 10.29 -6.37
C ILE A 154 -15.67 8.92 -6.98
N ASP A 155 -15.44 7.85 -6.25
CA ASP A 155 -15.95 6.54 -6.63
C ASP A 155 -17.37 6.33 -6.07
N SER A 156 -18.00 5.22 -6.46
CA SER A 156 -19.35 4.89 -6.00
C SER A 156 -19.49 4.75 -4.48
N GLU A 157 -18.46 4.26 -3.78
CA GLU A 157 -18.48 4.10 -2.32
C GLU A 157 -18.65 5.44 -1.59
N LEU A 158 -17.98 6.49 -2.08
CA LEU A 158 -18.02 7.82 -1.47
C LEU A 158 -19.29 8.62 -1.76
N ARG A 159 -20.19 8.14 -2.63
CA ARG A 159 -21.43 8.87 -2.99
C ARG A 159 -22.33 9.14 -1.80
N ARG A 160 -22.33 8.25 -0.80
CA ARG A 160 -23.14 8.46 0.41
C ARG A 160 -22.67 9.67 1.21
N ASP A 161 -21.35 9.88 1.28
CA ASP A 161 -20.77 10.97 2.07
C ASP A 161 -20.70 12.28 1.27
N PHE A 162 -20.67 12.20 -0.07
CA PHE A 162 -20.62 13.35 -0.96
C PHE A 162 -21.67 13.25 -2.10
N PRO A 163 -22.97 13.32 -1.77
CA PRO A 163 -24.06 13.02 -2.72
C PRO A 163 -24.11 13.94 -3.94
N ASN A 164 -23.55 15.16 -3.84
CA ASN A 164 -23.57 16.15 -4.91
C ASN A 164 -22.28 16.20 -5.74
N ARG A 165 -21.36 15.24 -5.57
CA ARG A 165 -20.09 15.21 -6.31
C ARG A 165 -20.19 14.34 -7.56
N PRO A 166 -19.50 14.72 -8.66
CA PRO A 166 -19.39 13.86 -9.82
C PRO A 166 -18.61 12.59 -9.47
N PHE A 167 -19.06 11.44 -9.97
CA PHE A 167 -18.46 10.15 -9.65
C PHE A 167 -18.08 9.36 -10.91
N ARG A 168 -17.04 8.53 -10.82
CA ARG A 168 -16.65 7.56 -11.83
C ARG A 168 -15.86 6.44 -11.15
N ASP A 169 -16.31 5.21 -11.33
CA ASP A 169 -15.55 4.06 -10.86
C ASP A 169 -14.31 3.85 -11.75
N VAL A 170 -13.18 3.59 -11.10
CA VAL A 170 -11.95 3.15 -11.75
C VAL A 170 -11.85 1.66 -11.51
N GLU A 171 -11.56 0.89 -12.55
CA GLU A 171 -11.44 -0.55 -12.42
C GLU A 171 -10.28 -0.88 -11.48
N THR A 172 -10.61 -1.42 -10.31
CA THR A 172 -9.65 -1.86 -9.30
C THR A 172 -9.16 -3.26 -9.67
N PRO A 173 -7.85 -3.47 -9.87
CA PRO A 173 -7.31 -4.81 -10.06
C PRO A 173 -7.67 -5.68 -8.86
N ALA A 174 -8.14 -6.91 -9.09
CA ALA A 174 -8.49 -7.84 -8.02
C ALA A 174 -7.31 -7.98 -7.03
N PRO A 175 -7.58 -8.07 -5.71
CA PRO A 175 -6.51 -8.22 -4.72
C PRO A 175 -5.66 -9.44 -5.08
N ALA A 176 -4.34 -9.27 -5.08
CA ALA A 176 -3.41 -10.36 -5.32
C ALA A 176 -3.76 -11.50 -4.35
N LYS A 177 -4.18 -12.65 -4.91
CA LYS A 177 -4.48 -13.84 -4.12
C LYS A 177 -3.22 -14.16 -3.33
N ALA A 178 -3.31 -14.15 -2.00
CA ALA A 178 -2.26 -14.71 -1.17
C ALA A 178 -1.98 -16.12 -1.70
N SER A 179 -0.78 -16.35 -2.21
CA SER A 179 -0.39 -17.67 -2.66
C SER A 179 -0.32 -18.56 -1.43
N ASP A 180 -1.34 -19.40 -1.25
CA ASP A 180 -1.30 -20.52 -0.32
C ASP A 180 -0.16 -21.43 -0.75
N ALA A 181 1.04 -21.20 -0.21
CA ALA A 181 2.13 -22.14 -0.26
C ALA A 181 1.73 -23.34 0.58
N LYS A 182 0.95 -24.24 -0.03
CA LYS A 182 0.55 -25.51 0.54
C LYS A 182 1.82 -26.35 0.73
N ALA A 183 2.32 -26.37 1.98
CA ALA A 183 3.30 -27.33 2.42
C ALA A 183 2.80 -28.73 2.03
N LYS A 184 3.51 -29.39 1.12
CA LYS A 184 3.26 -30.78 0.76
C LYS A 184 3.93 -31.64 1.82
N ASP A 185 3.17 -32.01 2.84
CA ASP A 185 3.52 -33.15 3.70
C ASP A 185 3.53 -34.42 2.85
N ALA A 186 4.72 -34.85 2.42
CA ALA A 186 4.93 -36.17 1.86
C ALA A 186 4.97 -37.19 3.00
N LYS A 187 3.77 -37.67 3.38
CA LYS A 187 3.57 -38.79 4.29
C LYS A 187 4.18 -40.07 3.68
N ALA A 188 5.18 -40.62 4.36
CA ALA A 188 5.81 -41.90 4.06
C ALA A 188 4.77 -43.04 4.05
N LYS A 189 4.96 -43.97 3.12
CA LYS A 189 4.11 -45.16 2.93
C LYS A 189 4.52 -46.24 3.93
N ASP A 190 3.57 -46.69 4.74
CA ASP A 190 3.66 -47.90 5.53
C ASP A 190 3.66 -49.14 4.62
N ALA A 191 4.66 -50.02 4.78
CA ALA A 191 4.62 -51.40 4.31
C ALA A 191 4.88 -52.33 5.50
N LYS A 192 3.92 -53.23 5.72
CA LYS A 192 3.89 -54.30 6.73
C LYS A 192 5.14 -55.19 6.72
N GLY A 193 5.58 -55.58 7.93
CA GLY A 193 6.43 -56.76 8.16
C GLY A 193 6.51 -57.06 9.66
N GLY A 194 5.94 -58.18 10.10
CA GLY A 194 5.72 -58.50 11.51
C GLY A 194 6.96 -58.95 12.30
N HIS A 195 6.86 -58.94 13.63
CA HIS A 195 6.82 -60.14 14.49
C HIS A 195 6.87 -59.78 15.98
N ALA A 196 5.94 -60.38 16.72
CA ALA A 196 5.99 -60.87 18.11
C ALA A 196 6.83 -60.15 19.19
N ALA A 197 6.14 -59.70 20.26
CA ALA A 197 6.34 -60.24 21.62
C ALA A 197 5.17 -59.81 22.54
N LYS A 198 4.85 -60.69 23.50
CA LYS A 198 3.63 -60.77 24.34
C LYS A 198 3.93 -60.22 25.77
N PRO A 199 3.02 -60.30 26.78
CA PRO A 199 2.54 -59.12 27.52
C PRO A 199 2.84 -59.12 29.04
N GLY A 200 2.62 -57.98 29.71
CA GLY A 200 2.54 -57.90 31.18
C GLY A 200 1.58 -56.78 31.62
N LYS A 201 0.34 -57.14 31.99
CA LYS A 201 -0.28 -57.06 33.33
C LYS A 201 -0.34 -55.65 33.97
N GLY A 202 -1.59 -55.19 34.20
CA GLY A 202 -1.99 -53.89 34.79
C GLY A 202 -1.72 -53.74 36.31
N PRO A 203 -2.56 -53.05 37.13
CA PRO A 203 -3.94 -52.57 36.87
C PRO A 203 -4.29 -51.15 37.43
N ALA A 204 -5.57 -50.80 37.26
CA ALA A 204 -6.44 -50.03 38.17
C ALA A 204 -6.46 -48.47 38.18
N LYS A 205 -7.70 -47.97 37.98
CA LYS A 205 -8.27 -46.65 38.33
C LYS A 205 -8.35 -46.48 39.89
N PRO A 206 -9.03 -45.49 40.54
CA PRO A 206 -9.92 -44.40 40.05
C PRO A 206 -9.89 -43.05 40.83
N HIS A 207 -10.83 -42.16 40.44
CA HIS A 207 -11.40 -41.00 41.16
C HIS A 207 -10.54 -39.73 41.22
N GLY A 208 -11.08 -38.52 41.06
CA GLY A 208 -12.45 -38.02 41.15
C GLY A 208 -12.39 -36.70 41.94
N GLY A 209 -13.09 -35.65 41.52
CA GLY A 209 -13.24 -34.44 42.35
C GLY A 209 -13.34 -33.13 41.59
N LYS A 210 -14.58 -32.72 41.30
CA LYS A 210 -14.95 -31.32 41.05
C LYS A 210 -14.91 -30.56 42.39
N GLN A 211 -14.51 -29.29 42.39
CA GLN A 211 -15.24 -28.19 43.06
C GLN A 211 -14.49 -26.83 42.99
N ALA A 212 -15.23 -25.81 42.56
CA ALA A 212 -15.14 -24.40 42.95
C ALA A 212 -16.59 -23.97 43.28
N PRO A 213 -16.91 -22.76 43.80
CA PRO A 213 -16.08 -21.67 44.34
C PRO A 213 -16.54 -21.22 45.75
N ALA A 214 -15.86 -20.23 46.37
CA ALA A 214 -16.35 -19.54 47.57
C ALA A 214 -16.30 -18.02 47.44
N LYS A 215 -17.36 -17.37 47.93
CA LYS A 215 -17.69 -15.93 47.92
C LYS A 215 -17.29 -15.24 49.22
N GLY A 216 -16.90 -13.96 49.12
CA GLY A 216 -17.26 -12.83 50.01
C GLY A 216 -16.64 -12.77 51.43
N PRO A 217 -16.69 -11.61 52.13
CA PRO A 217 -17.70 -10.56 52.01
C PRO A 217 -17.20 -9.09 51.90
N ALA A 218 -18.18 -8.19 51.78
CA ALA A 218 -18.09 -6.74 51.64
C ALA A 218 -17.98 -5.99 52.99
N GLY A 219 -17.41 -4.78 52.95
CA GLY A 219 -17.42 -3.78 54.02
C GLY A 219 -18.03 -2.44 53.54
N LYS A 220 -18.81 -1.79 54.42
CA LYS A 220 -19.69 -0.62 54.21
C LYS A 220 -19.16 0.61 54.95
N GLY A 221 -19.51 1.81 54.47
CA GLY A 221 -19.59 3.09 55.21
C GLY A 221 -18.38 4.02 55.02
N THR A 222 -18.49 5.36 54.92
CA THR A 222 -19.57 6.32 55.22
C THR A 222 -19.38 7.64 54.45
N ALA A 223 -20.49 8.36 54.28
CA ALA A 223 -20.58 9.70 53.71
C ALA A 223 -20.01 10.81 54.62
N GLY A 224 -19.59 11.93 54.02
CA GLY A 224 -19.32 13.20 54.69
C GLY A 224 -19.58 14.37 53.74
N LYS A 225 -20.58 15.20 54.07
CA LYS A 225 -21.00 16.42 53.37
C LYS A 225 -20.99 17.53 54.43
N GLY A 226 -20.26 18.62 54.20
CA GLY A 226 -20.26 19.88 54.96
C GLY A 226 -19.51 20.91 54.10
N GLN A 227 -20.18 21.93 53.56
CA GLN A 227 -20.38 23.26 54.15
C GLN A 227 -19.06 23.91 54.58
N ASP A 228 -18.50 24.72 53.69
CA ASP A 228 -18.42 26.19 53.81
C ASP A 228 -18.42 26.81 52.40
#